data_AF-A0A938Q301-F1
#
_entry.id   AF-A0A938Q301-F1
#
_cell.length_a   1.000
_cell.length_b   1.000
_cell.length_c   1.000
_cell.angle_alpha   90.00
_cell.angle_beta   90.00
_cell.angle_gamma   90.00
#
_symmetry.space_group_name_H-M   'P 1'
#
loop_
_entity.id
_entity.type
_entity.pdbx_description
1 polymer ?
#
loop_
_entity_poly.entity_id
_entity_poly.type
_entity_poly.pdbx_seq_one_letter_code
_entity_poly.pdbx_strand_id
1 'polypeptide(L)'
;MALHFDYALRLRSNSVKTPGLYGYAGVVVHRSASLASMYSFIEQTVKPTCRSCQSENIVKNGRNAGGKQQYRCKDCGVHRVLEPTVRYDQGRKEEILRAYQERSSLR
;
A
#
# COMPACT_ATOMS: atom_id res chain seq x y z
N MET A 1 10.38 -58.03 17.74
CA MET A 1 8.93 -57.74 17.79
C MET A 1 8.61 -57.53 19.27
N ALA A 2 8.16 -56.40 19.77
CA ALA A 2 7.22 -55.43 19.24
C ALA A 2 7.60 -54.01 19.68
N LEU A 3 7.40 -53.05 18.79
CA LEU A 3 7.46 -51.62 19.05
C LEU A 3 6.11 -51.21 19.67
N HIS A 4 6.11 -50.88 20.96
CA HIS A 4 5.02 -50.16 21.61
C HIS A 4 5.65 -49.04 22.43
N PHE A 5 5.66 -47.83 21.86
CA PHE A 5 5.86 -46.59 22.60
C PHE A 5 4.67 -45.69 22.25
N ASP A 6 3.71 -45.69 23.15
CA ASP A 6 2.45 -44.97 23.04
C ASP A 6 2.71 -43.46 22.98
N TYR A 7 2.34 -42.85 21.85
CA TYR A 7 2.43 -41.42 21.61
C TYR A 7 1.24 -40.72 22.29
N ALA A 8 1.34 -40.46 23.60
CA ALA A 8 0.30 -39.77 24.36
C ALA A 8 0.27 -38.27 24.00
N LEU A 9 -0.74 -37.88 23.21
CA LEU A 9 -1.05 -36.48 22.88
C LEU A 9 -1.48 -35.71 24.13
N ARG A 10 -0.70 -34.68 24.48
CA ARG A 10 -0.93 -33.78 25.61
C ARG A 10 -1.87 -32.64 25.20
N LEU A 11 -3.18 -32.83 25.34
CA LEU A 11 -4.16 -31.75 25.20
C LEU A 11 -4.05 -30.81 26.42
N ARG A 12 -3.39 -29.66 26.27
CA ARG A 12 -3.45 -28.59 27.27
C ARG A 12 -4.77 -27.84 27.11
N SER A 13 -5.65 -28.03 28.08
CA SER A 13 -6.82 -27.22 28.35
C SER A 13 -6.43 -25.76 28.61
N ASN A 14 -6.68 -24.87 27.64
CA ASN A 14 -6.61 -23.43 27.87
C ASN A 14 -7.93 -22.97 28.53
N SER A 15 -7.94 -22.90 29.86
CA SER A 15 -9.02 -22.30 30.63
C SER A 15 -8.99 -20.78 30.47
N VAL A 16 -9.87 -20.25 29.61
CA VAL A 16 -10.12 -18.81 29.55
C VAL A 16 -10.92 -18.41 30.78
N LYS A 17 -10.32 -17.60 31.67
CA LYS A 17 -11.02 -16.97 32.78
C LYS A 17 -12.04 -15.98 32.22
N THR A 18 -13.33 -16.28 32.37
CA THR A 18 -14.42 -15.33 32.08
C THR A 18 -14.42 -14.24 33.17
N PRO A 19 -14.45 -12.94 32.82
CA PRO A 19 -14.68 -11.91 33.82
C PRO A 19 -16.12 -11.98 34.34
N GLY A 20 -16.25 -11.81 35.65
CA GLY A 20 -17.49 -11.99 36.41
C GLY A 20 -18.65 -11.11 35.96
N LEU A 21 -19.84 -11.68 36.12
CA LEU A 21 -21.14 -11.07 35.89
C LEU A 21 -21.38 -9.90 36.87
N TYR A 22 -21.28 -8.66 36.39
CA TYR A 22 -22.09 -7.59 36.95
C TYR A 22 -23.46 -7.66 36.26
N GLY A 23 -24.49 -7.98 37.03
CA GLY A 23 -25.85 -8.17 36.56
C GLY A 23 -26.41 -6.93 35.89
N TYR A 24 -26.95 -7.11 34.69
CA TYR A 24 -28.00 -6.27 34.16
C TYR A 24 -29.11 -7.18 33.63
N ALA A 25 -30.34 -6.82 33.99
CA ALA A 25 -31.56 -7.52 33.66
C ALA A 25 -31.69 -7.72 32.14
N GLY A 26 -32.31 -8.82 31.75
CA GLY A 26 -32.50 -9.21 30.36
C GLY A 26 -33.17 -8.12 29.53
N VAL A 27 -32.48 -7.73 28.46
CA VAL A 27 -33.09 -7.05 27.32
C VAL A 27 -32.93 -8.00 26.14
N VAL A 28 -34.05 -8.47 25.60
CA VAL A 28 -34.10 -9.22 24.35
C VAL A 28 -33.66 -8.25 23.24
N VAL A 29 -32.38 -8.26 22.89
CA VAL A 29 -31.90 -7.56 21.71
C VAL A 29 -32.29 -8.37 20.48
N HIS A 30 -33.33 -7.91 19.77
CA HIS A 30 -33.59 -8.36 18.41
C HIS A 30 -32.29 -8.21 17.62
N ARG A 31 -31.74 -9.32 17.12
CA ARG A 31 -30.50 -9.40 16.36
C ARG A 31 -30.72 -8.76 14.99
N SER A 32 -30.82 -7.43 14.95
CA SER A 32 -30.99 -6.68 13.72
C SER A 32 -29.73 -6.82 12.87
N ALA A 33 -29.94 -7.30 11.65
CA ALA A 33 -28.93 -7.62 10.67
C ALA A 33 -28.28 -6.35 10.07
N SER A 34 -27.53 -5.57 10.87
CA SER A 34 -27.01 -4.26 10.43
C SER A 34 -25.50 -4.09 10.45
N LEU A 35 -24.71 -5.15 10.69
CA LEU A 35 -23.24 -5.05 10.55
C LEU A 35 -22.75 -5.27 9.11
N ALA A 36 -23.53 -5.94 8.26
CA ALA A 36 -23.20 -6.17 6.86
C ALA A 36 -23.32 -4.89 6.00
N SER A 37 -24.21 -3.95 6.36
CA SER A 37 -24.38 -2.69 5.62
C SER A 37 -23.31 -1.64 5.93
N MET A 38 -22.53 -1.78 7.00
CA MET A 38 -21.53 -0.78 7.41
C MET A 38 -20.17 -0.94 6.73
N TYR A 39 -19.83 -2.13 6.23
CA TYR A 39 -18.54 -2.39 5.59
C TYR A 39 -18.70 -2.65 4.10
N SER A 40 -18.75 -1.59 3.30
CA SER A 40 -18.50 -1.69 1.85
C SER A 40 -17.78 -0.45 1.31
N PHE A 41 -16.66 -0.07 1.95
CA PHE A 41 -15.66 0.81 1.35
C PHE A 41 -14.50 -0.04 0.86
N ILE A 42 -14.64 -0.62 -0.33
CA ILE A 42 -13.51 -1.29 -0.99
C ILE A 42 -12.64 -0.18 -1.58
N GLU A 43 -11.49 0.09 -0.95
CA GLU A 43 -10.47 0.99 -1.49
C GLU A 43 -10.01 0.45 -2.85
N GLN A 44 -10.38 1.15 -3.93
CA GLN A 44 -9.85 0.86 -5.26
C GLN A 44 -8.38 1.30 -5.31
N THR A 45 -7.46 0.35 -5.21
CA THR A 45 -6.03 0.62 -5.38
C THR A 45 -5.70 0.80 -6.86
N VAL A 46 -5.58 2.06 -7.32
CA VAL A 46 -5.16 2.37 -8.69
C VAL A 46 -3.71 1.91 -8.87
N LYS A 47 -3.49 0.91 -9.74
CA LYS A 47 -2.13 0.44 -10.07
C LYS A 47 -1.42 1.49 -10.94
N PRO A 48 -0.18 1.88 -10.60
CA PRO A 48 0.58 2.80 -11.45
C PRO A 48 1.00 2.14 -12.76
N THR A 49 0.89 2.86 -13.87
CA THR A 49 1.35 2.42 -15.20
C THR A 49 2.65 3.11 -15.59
N CYS A 50 3.37 2.53 -16.55
CA CYS A 50 4.56 3.13 -17.11
C CYS A 50 4.21 4.42 -17.87
N ARG A 51 4.83 5.55 -17.51
CA ARG A 51 4.60 6.83 -18.20
C ARG A 51 5.13 6.87 -19.64
N SER A 52 5.99 5.91 -20.02
CA SER A 52 6.64 5.87 -21.34
C SER A 52 5.86 5.04 -22.35
N CYS A 53 5.32 3.89 -21.93
CA CYS A 53 4.66 2.93 -22.81
C CYS A 53 3.30 2.43 -22.29
N GLN A 54 2.79 3.03 -21.21
CA GLN A 54 1.49 2.74 -20.59
C GLN A 54 1.32 1.31 -20.06
N SER A 55 2.35 0.47 -20.13
CA SER A 55 2.34 -0.89 -19.56
C SER A 55 2.14 -0.91 -18.04
N GLU A 56 1.41 -1.92 -17.56
CA GLU A 56 1.24 -2.27 -16.15
C GLU A 56 2.40 -3.11 -15.58
N ASN A 57 3.30 -3.60 -16.45
CA ASN A 57 4.39 -4.49 -16.09
C ASN A 57 5.57 -3.70 -15.49
N ILE A 58 5.34 -3.12 -14.32
CA ILE A 58 6.33 -2.36 -13.55
C ILE A 58 6.70 -3.08 -12.25
N VAL A 59 7.99 -3.08 -11.93
CA VAL A 59 8.51 -3.68 -10.69
C VAL A 59 9.23 -2.63 -9.86
N LYS A 60 9.16 -2.73 -8.53
CA LYS A 60 9.94 -1.86 -7.62
C LYS A 60 11.44 -2.11 -7.85
N ASN A 61 12.21 -1.04 -7.96
CA ASN A 61 13.65 -1.09 -8.23
C ASN A 61 14.43 -0.14 -7.31
N GLY A 62 14.73 -0.55 -6.09
CA GLY A 62 15.53 0.25 -5.15
C GLY A 62 15.03 1.69 -4.93
N ARG A 63 15.91 2.57 -4.43
CA ARG A 63 15.65 4.00 -4.25
C ARG A 63 16.68 4.81 -5.02
N ASN A 64 16.34 6.01 -5.47
CA ASN A 64 17.32 6.93 -6.04
C ASN A 64 18.17 7.58 -4.94
N ALA A 65 19.19 8.36 -5.32
CA ALA A 65 20.03 9.09 -4.37
C ALA A 65 19.23 10.05 -3.44
N GLY A 66 18.07 10.53 -3.91
CA GLY A 66 17.14 11.34 -3.11
C GLY A 66 16.14 10.53 -2.28
N GLY A 67 16.35 9.22 -2.11
CA GLY A 67 15.52 8.33 -1.30
C GLY A 67 14.14 8.00 -1.87
N LYS A 68 13.81 8.44 -3.10
CA LYS A 68 12.52 8.16 -3.75
C LYS A 68 12.48 6.76 -4.32
N GLN A 69 11.33 6.10 -4.19
CA GLN A 69 11.10 4.76 -4.74
C GLN A 69 11.19 4.80 -6.27
N GLN A 70 12.11 4.00 -6.82
CA GLN A 70 12.22 3.80 -8.26
C GLN A 70 11.46 2.54 -8.69
N TYR A 71 11.06 2.51 -9.95
CA TYR A 71 10.50 1.35 -10.63
C TYR A 71 11.24 1.08 -11.93
N ARG A 72 11.19 -0.17 -12.37
CA ARG A 72 11.64 -0.62 -13.69
C ARG A 72 10.45 -1.18 -14.46
N CYS A 73 10.24 -0.70 -15.68
CA CYS A 73 9.27 -1.33 -16.59
C CYS A 73 9.93 -2.53 -17.27
N LYS A 74 9.24 -3.67 -17.27
CA LYS A 74 9.73 -4.90 -17.93
C LYS A 74 9.53 -4.89 -19.44
N ASP A 75 8.55 -4.13 -19.92
CA ASP A 75 8.22 -4.11 -21.35
C ASP A 75 9.11 -3.12 -22.12
N CYS A 76 9.27 -1.89 -21.63
CA CYS A 76 10.14 -0.89 -22.30
C CYS A 76 11.51 -0.71 -21.63
N GLY A 77 11.79 -1.39 -20.51
CA GLY A 77 13.09 -1.36 -19.85
C GLY A 77 13.45 -0.08 -19.09
N VAL A 78 12.62 0.97 -19.13
CA VAL A 78 12.92 2.26 -18.49
C VAL A 78 12.93 2.17 -16.96
N HIS A 79 13.74 3.03 -16.34
CA HIS A 79 13.85 3.19 -14.91
C HIS A 79 13.39 4.60 -14.52
N ARG A 80 12.42 4.72 -13.62
CA ARG A 80 11.83 6.02 -13.24
C ARG A 80 11.38 6.03 -11.78
N VAL A 81 11.05 7.22 -11.27
CA VAL A 81 10.43 7.41 -9.95
C VAL A 81 8.91 7.41 -10.13
N LEU A 82 8.18 6.73 -9.23
CA LEU A 82 6.71 6.66 -9.28
C LEU A 82 6.06 8.03 -9.14
N GLU A 83 6.50 8.78 -8.12
CA GLU A 83 6.00 10.12 -7.76
C GLU A 83 7.18 11.12 -7.80
N PRO A 84 7.50 11.68 -8.98
CA PRO A 84 8.57 12.66 -9.10
C PRO A 84 8.12 13.98 -8.48
N THR A 85 8.93 14.49 -7.54
CA THR A 85 8.72 15.82 -6.96
C THR A 85 9.09 16.89 -7.99
N VAL A 86 8.14 17.77 -8.31
CA VAL A 86 8.36 18.91 -9.19
C VAL A 86 8.93 20.07 -8.37
N ARG A 87 10.09 20.61 -8.76
CA ARG A 87 10.76 21.71 -8.02
C ARG A 87 10.23 23.12 -8.35
N TYR A 88 9.73 23.32 -9.56
CA TYR A 88 9.26 24.61 -10.06
C TYR A 88 7.84 24.47 -10.58
N ASP A 89 6.98 25.42 -10.25
CA ASP A 89 5.70 25.57 -10.94
C ASP A 89 5.91 25.93 -12.42
N GLN A 90 4.82 25.91 -13.18
CA GLN A 90 4.89 26.11 -14.63
C GLN A 90 5.31 27.54 -15.00
N GLY A 91 4.82 28.56 -14.30
CA GLY A 91 5.19 29.96 -14.55
C GLY A 91 6.66 30.22 -14.26
N ARG A 92 7.18 29.67 -13.15
CA ARG A 92 8.59 29.78 -12.81
C ARG A 92 9.50 29.05 -13.81
N LYS A 93 9.07 27.91 -14.35
CA LYS A 93 9.80 27.22 -15.43
C LYS A 93 9.88 28.08 -16.69
N GLU A 94 8.77 28.70 -17.09
CA GLU A 94 8.70 29.55 -18.28
C GLU A 94 9.57 30.80 -18.15
N GLU A 95 9.61 31.42 -16.97
CA GLU A 95 10.52 32.53 -16.67
C GLU A 95 11.99 32.12 -16.83
N ILE A 96 12.39 30.97 -16.24
CA ILE A 96 13.75 30.44 -16.34
C ILE A 96 14.13 30.17 -17.81
N LEU A 97 13.22 29.57 -18.58
CA LEU A 97 13.45 29.26 -20.00
C LEU A 97 13.60 30.54 -20.83
N ARG A 98 12.76 31.55 -20.58
CA ARG A 98 12.81 32.86 -21.26
C ARG A 98 14.13 33.57 -21.01
N ALA A 99 14.54 33.67 -19.74
CA ALA A 99 15.81 34.29 -19.36
C ALA A 99 17.01 33.61 -20.01
N TYR A 100 16.97 32.27 -20.18
CA TYR A 100 18.03 31.53 -20.86
C TYR A 100 18.09 31.85 -22.36
N GLN A 101 16.95 31.94 -23.03
CA GLN A 101 16.87 32.29 -24.46
C GLN A 101 17.36 33.72 -24.72
N GLU A 102 16.93 34.69 -23.92
CA GLU A 102 17.37 36.09 -23.99
C GLU A 102 18.88 36.26 -23.75
N ARG A 103 19.47 35.41 -22.89
CA ARG A 103 20.92 35.41 -22.67
C ARG A 103 21.69 34.85 -23.87
N SER A 104 21.12 33.86 -24.56
CA SER A 104 21.78 33.18 -25.69
C SER A 104 21.90 34.05 -26.95
N SER A 105 21.09 35.11 -27.07
CA SER A 105 21.17 36.09 -28.17
C SER A 105 22.25 37.16 -27.99
N LEU A 106 22.97 37.17 -26.86
CA LEU A 106 24.09 38.08 -26.58
C LEU A 106 25.47 37.47 -26.92
N ARG A 107 25.53 36.45 -27.77
CA ARG A 107 26.76 35.73 -28.12
C ARG A 107 27.09 35.81 -29.61
#